data_AF-Q8ZMT8-F1
#
_entry.id   AF-Q8ZMT8-F1
#
_cell.length_a   1.000
_cell.length_b   1.000
_cell.length_c   1.000
_cell.angle_alpha   90.00
_cell.angle_beta   90.00
_cell.angle_gamma   90.00
#
_symmetry.space_group_name_H-M   'P 1'
#
loop_
_entity.id
_entity.type
_entity.pdbx_description
1 polymer ?
#
loop_
_entity_poly.entity_id
_entity_poly.type
_entity_poly.pdbx_seq_one_letter_code
_entity_poly.pdbx_strand_id
1 'polypeptide(L)'
;MNRLLAVVLALVLAALGWQSWRLNNASHTIETQGAVLKSKTQELTKKNSQLIGLSILTETNSREQARLYAAAEQTTALLRSRQHRIEELKRENEDLRRWADTPLPADIIRLRERPALAGGAAYREWLSQSDAVPSGKVSAAQ
;
A
#
# COMPACT_ATOMS: atom_id res chain seq x y z
N MET A 1 -5.36 -74.72 49.03
CA MET A 1 -5.59 -73.28 49.33
C MET A 1 -4.52 -72.37 48.73
N ASN A 2 -3.22 -72.65 48.92
CA ASN A 2 -2.13 -71.72 48.53
C ASN A 2 -2.05 -71.38 47.03
N ARG A 3 -2.34 -72.34 46.13
CA ARG A 3 -2.29 -72.08 44.67
C ARG A 3 -3.32 -71.05 44.21
N LEU A 4 -4.54 -71.09 44.76
CA LEU A 4 -5.59 -70.13 44.41
C LEU A 4 -5.23 -68.72 44.87
N LEU A 5 -4.71 -68.57 46.09
CA LEU A 5 -4.24 -67.27 46.60
C LEU A 5 -3.13 -66.68 45.73
N ALA A 6 -2.17 -67.51 45.30
CA ALA A 6 -1.09 -67.08 44.41
C ALA A 6 -1.62 -66.59 43.05
N VAL A 7 -2.61 -67.29 42.46
CA VAL A 7 -3.23 -66.88 41.19
C VAL A 7 -4.00 -65.57 41.34
N VAL A 8 -4.78 -65.41 42.41
CA VAL A 8 -5.51 -64.17 42.68
C VAL A 8 -4.55 -62.99 42.86
N LEU A 9 -3.46 -63.20 43.61
CA LEU A 9 -2.43 -62.17 43.81
C LEU A 9 -1.76 -61.78 42.49
N ALA A 10 -1.44 -62.75 41.63
CA ALA A 10 -0.87 -62.49 40.31
C ALA A 10 -1.83 -61.69 39.41
N LEU A 11 -3.13 -62.01 39.44
CA LEU A 11 -4.15 -61.26 38.69
C LEU A 11 -4.28 -59.82 39.19
N VAL A 12 -4.25 -59.60 40.51
CA VAL A 12 -4.29 -58.25 41.09
C VAL A 12 -3.06 -57.44 40.68
N LEU A 13 -1.86 -58.03 40.72
CA LEU A 13 -0.64 -57.37 40.27
C LEU A 13 -0.66 -57.05 38.78
N ALA A 14 -1.16 -57.96 37.95
CA ALA A 14 -1.33 -57.71 36.52
C ALA A 14 -2.31 -56.57 36.23
N ALA A 15 -3.45 -56.53 36.95
CA ALA A 15 -4.43 -55.46 36.84
C ALA A 15 -3.85 -54.10 37.26
N LEU A 16 -3.09 -54.04 38.37
CA LEU A 16 -2.42 -52.82 38.84
C LEU A 16 -1.35 -52.33 37.85
N GLY A 17 -0.57 -53.25 37.27
CA GLY A 17 0.43 -52.92 36.25
C GLY A 17 -0.22 -52.34 34.98
N TRP A 18 -1.30 -52.97 34.50
CA TRP A 18 -2.07 -52.49 33.37
C TRP A 18 -2.69 -51.11 33.63
N GLN A 19 -3.27 -50.92 34.82
CA GLN A 19 -3.91 -49.66 35.20
C GLN A 19 -2.89 -48.53 35.36
N SER A 20 -1.71 -48.82 35.91
CA SER A 20 -0.60 -47.87 36.01
C SER A 20 -0.06 -47.47 34.64
N TRP A 21 0.11 -48.45 33.73
CA TRP A 21 0.52 -48.20 32.35
C TRP A 21 -0.52 -47.37 31.58
N ARG A 22 -1.80 -47.72 31.69
CA ARG A 22 -2.90 -46.95 31.06
C ARG A 22 -2.97 -45.52 31.60
N LEU A 23 -2.80 -45.33 32.90
CA LEU A 23 -2.79 -44.01 33.51
C LEU A 23 -1.60 -43.19 33.03
N ASN A 24 -0.40 -43.79 32.99
CA ASN A 24 0.79 -43.12 32.49
C ASN A 24 0.65 -42.71 31.02
N ASN A 25 0.12 -43.59 30.16
CA ASN A 25 -0.14 -43.29 28.76
C ASN A 25 -1.23 -42.21 28.58
N ALA A 26 -2.28 -42.23 29.40
CA ALA A 26 -3.32 -41.20 29.40
C ALA A 26 -2.75 -39.84 29.82
N SER A 27 -1.93 -39.80 30.88
CA SER A 27 -1.24 -38.59 31.32
C SER A 27 -0.34 -38.03 30.22
N HIS A 28 0.47 -38.87 29.57
CA HIS A 28 1.33 -38.45 28.47
C HIS A 28 0.54 -37.89 27.28
N THR A 29 -0.62 -38.48 26.98
CA THR A 29 -1.52 -37.99 25.92
C THR A 29 -2.16 -36.65 26.29
N ILE A 30 -2.56 -36.46 27.54
CA ILE A 30 -3.12 -35.19 28.04
C ILE A 30 -2.07 -34.08 28.01
N GLU A 31 -0.83 -34.37 28.42
CA GLU A 31 0.27 -33.40 28.39
C GLU A 31 0.61 -32.96 26.97
N THR A 32 0.72 -33.91 26.04
CA THR A 32 0.99 -33.61 24.63
C THR A 32 -0.16 -32.84 23.98
N GLN A 33 -1.41 -33.22 24.25
CA GLN A 33 -2.58 -32.47 23.80
C GLN A 33 -2.61 -31.06 24.39
N GLY A 34 -2.28 -30.90 25.68
CA GLY A 34 -2.19 -29.60 26.35
C GLY A 34 -1.13 -28.70 25.72
N ALA A 35 0.04 -29.24 25.37
CA ALA A 35 1.09 -28.52 24.66
C ALA A 35 0.65 -28.09 23.24
N VAL A 36 -0.01 -28.98 22.49
CA VAL A 36 -0.56 -28.68 21.16
C VAL A 36 -1.65 -27.61 21.24
N LEU A 37 -2.58 -27.71 22.19
CA LEU A 37 -3.62 -26.71 22.44
C LEU A 37 -3.01 -25.34 22.77
N LYS A 38 -2.02 -25.29 23.65
CA LYS A 38 -1.31 -24.03 23.98
C LYS A 38 -0.64 -23.43 22.75
N SER A 39 0.02 -24.25 21.94
CA SER A 39 0.65 -23.81 20.68
C SER A 39 -0.39 -23.28 19.68
N LYS A 40 -1.52 -23.97 19.51
CA LYS A 40 -2.62 -23.54 18.64
C LYS A 40 -3.26 -22.24 19.12
N THR A 41 -3.46 -22.08 20.42
CA THR A 41 -3.95 -20.82 21.00
C THR A 41 -2.97 -19.67 20.74
N GLN A 42 -1.67 -19.88 20.91
CA GLN A 42 -0.65 -18.87 20.58
C GLN A 42 -0.65 -18.53 19.08
N GLU A 43 -0.75 -19.54 18.20
CA GLU A 43 -0.84 -19.36 16.75
C GLU A 43 -2.08 -18.53 16.37
N LEU A 44 -3.25 -18.83 16.95
CA LEU A 44 -4.49 -18.09 16.74
C LEU A 44 -4.39 -16.65 17.25
N THR A 45 -3.83 -16.42 18.43
CA THR A 45 -3.62 -15.07 18.97
C THR A 45 -2.70 -14.25 18.06
N LYS A 46 -1.63 -14.86 17.54
CA LYS A 46 -0.72 -14.21 16.57
C LYS A 46 -1.43 -13.90 15.24
N LYS A 47 -2.21 -14.83 14.70
CA LYS A 47 -2.99 -14.60 13.47
C LYS A 47 -4.04 -13.51 13.68
N ASN A 48 -4.70 -13.49 14.83
CA ASN A 48 -5.69 -12.48 15.17
C ASN A 48 -5.05 -11.07 15.28
N SER A 49 -3.87 -10.95 15.90
CA SER A 49 -3.17 -9.66 15.95
C SER A 49 -2.70 -9.19 14.57
N GLN A 50 -2.25 -10.10 13.71
CA GLN A 50 -1.93 -9.79 12.30
C GLN A 50 -3.16 -9.33 11.51
N LEU A 51 -4.32 -9.98 11.69
CA LEU A 51 -5.57 -9.58 11.05
C LEU A 51 -6.04 -8.19 11.52
N ILE A 52 -5.95 -7.90 12.82
CA ILE A 52 -6.26 -6.57 13.36
C ILE A 52 -5.34 -5.52 12.74
N GLY A 53 -4.02 -5.76 12.69
CA GLY A 53 -3.06 -4.85 12.07
C GLY A 53 -3.34 -4.60 10.58
N LEU A 54 -3.67 -5.65 9.83
CA LEU A 54 -4.03 -5.54 8.41
C LEU A 54 -5.35 -4.80 8.20
N SER A 55 -6.35 -5.03 9.06
CA SER A 55 -7.63 -4.32 9.03
C SER A 55 -7.43 -2.82 9.23
N ILE A 56 -6.63 -2.42 10.22
CA ILE A 56 -6.29 -1.02 10.48
C ILE A 56 -5.59 -0.40 9.26
N LEU A 57 -4.55 -1.07 8.73
CA LEU A 57 -3.81 -0.56 7.57
C LEU A 57 -4.72 -0.38 6.35
N THR A 58 -5.60 -1.35 6.09
CA THR A 58 -6.55 -1.31 4.97
C THR A 58 -7.55 -0.18 5.15
N GLU A 59 -8.10 0.00 6.35
CA GLU A 59 -9.03 1.09 6.65
C GLU A 59 -8.35 2.46 6.51
N THR A 60 -7.15 2.63 7.08
CA THR A 60 -6.38 3.86 6.94
C THR A 60 -6.06 4.14 5.47
N ASN A 61 -5.61 3.14 4.73
CA ASN A 61 -5.30 3.29 3.32
C ASN A 61 -6.54 3.65 2.49
N SER A 62 -7.68 3.03 2.75
CA SER A 62 -8.96 3.37 2.10
C SER A 62 -9.39 4.80 2.39
N ARG A 63 -9.22 5.28 3.63
CA ARG A 63 -9.52 6.67 4.02
C ARG A 63 -8.60 7.67 3.33
N GLU A 64 -7.30 7.40 3.27
CA GLU A 64 -6.34 8.26 2.57
C GLU A 64 -6.59 8.25 1.05
N GLN A 65 -6.93 7.12 0.45
CA GLN A 65 -7.35 7.07 -0.95
C GLN A 65 -8.59 7.94 -1.19
N ALA A 66 -9.64 7.80 -0.37
CA ALA A 66 -10.85 8.62 -0.49
C ALA A 66 -10.54 10.12 -0.35
N ARG A 67 -9.63 10.48 0.56
CA ARG A 67 -9.15 11.85 0.73
C ARG A 67 -8.42 12.38 -0.50
N LEU A 68 -7.54 11.57 -1.11
CA LEU A 68 -6.84 11.94 -2.34
C LEU A 68 -7.80 12.11 -3.52
N TYR A 69 -8.79 11.23 -3.67
CA TYR A 69 -9.83 11.35 -4.69
C TYR A 69 -10.66 12.64 -4.49
N ALA A 70 -11.10 12.93 -3.27
CA ALA A 70 -11.83 14.16 -2.98
C ALA A 70 -10.99 15.43 -3.27
N ALA A 71 -9.70 15.41 -2.93
CA ALA A 71 -8.79 16.51 -3.26
C ALA A 71 -8.57 16.69 -4.77
N ALA A 72 -8.46 15.60 -5.52
CA ALA A 72 -8.37 15.63 -6.98
C ALA A 72 -9.66 16.17 -7.63
N GLU A 73 -10.83 15.78 -7.11
CA GLU A 73 -12.11 16.28 -7.57
C GLU A 73 -12.27 17.79 -7.29
N GLN A 74 -11.92 18.24 -6.07
CA GLN A 74 -11.91 19.65 -5.71
C GLN A 74 -10.97 20.46 -6.61
N THR A 75 -9.76 19.94 -6.87
CA THR A 75 -8.78 20.57 -7.77
C THR A 75 -9.34 20.67 -9.19
N THR A 76 -9.99 19.62 -9.69
CA THR A 76 -10.63 19.59 -11.01
C THR A 76 -11.80 20.58 -11.10
N ALA A 77 -12.61 20.71 -10.03
CA ALA A 77 -13.68 21.71 -9.97
C ALA A 77 -13.13 23.14 -9.98
N LEU A 78 -12.06 23.41 -9.22
CA LEU A 78 -11.39 24.71 -9.21
C LEU A 78 -10.78 25.06 -10.56
N LEU A 79 -10.12 24.10 -11.22
CA LEU A 79 -9.57 24.25 -12.58
C LEU A 79 -10.67 24.60 -13.59
N ARG A 80 -11.81 23.90 -13.55
CA ARG A 80 -12.97 24.22 -14.42
C ARG A 80 -13.50 25.62 -14.16
N SER A 81 -13.68 26.02 -12.89
CA SER A 81 -14.12 27.37 -12.53
C SER A 81 -13.15 28.45 -13.02
N ARG A 82 -11.83 28.24 -12.84
CA ARG A 82 -10.78 29.11 -13.37
C ARG A 82 -10.83 29.22 -14.89
N GLN A 83 -11.00 28.11 -15.59
CA GLN A 83 -11.12 28.12 -17.05
C GLN A 83 -12.35 28.91 -17.51
N HIS A 84 -13.52 28.68 -16.89
CA HIS A 84 -14.72 29.44 -17.21
C HIS A 84 -14.53 30.94 -16.97
N ARG A 85 -13.88 31.33 -15.87
CA ARG A 85 -13.59 32.74 -15.59
C ARG A 85 -12.64 33.37 -16.61
N ILE A 86 -11.63 32.63 -17.07
CA ILE A 86 -10.72 33.10 -18.12
C ILE A 86 -11.48 33.31 -19.43
N GLU A 87 -12.36 32.37 -19.82
CA GLU A 87 -13.17 32.51 -21.03
C GLU A 87 -14.18 33.65 -20.93
N GLU A 88 -14.80 33.87 -19.77
CA GLU A 88 -15.67 35.01 -19.50
C GLU A 88 -14.91 36.33 -19.68
N LEU A 89 -13.73 36.46 -19.06
CA LEU A 89 -12.88 37.65 -19.21
C LEU A 89 -12.47 37.90 -20.67
N LYS A 90 -12.12 36.84 -21.42
CA LYS A 90 -11.79 36.93 -22.84
C LYS A 90 -12.99 37.38 -23.69
N ARG A 91 -14.19 36.93 -23.33
CA ARG A 91 -15.43 37.25 -24.06
C ARG A 91 -15.90 38.68 -23.80
N GLU A 92 -15.79 39.15 -22.56
CA GLU A 92 -16.27 40.47 -22.13
C GLU A 92 -15.34 41.62 -22.54
N ASN A 93 -14.04 41.35 -22.64
CA ASN A 93 -13.04 42.38 -22.95
C ASN A 93 -12.58 42.27 -24.42
N GLU A 94 -12.97 43.25 -25.24
CA GLU A 94 -12.63 43.26 -26.66
C GLU A 94 -11.11 43.34 -26.93
N ASP A 95 -10.36 44.05 -26.10
CA ASP A 95 -8.91 44.14 -26.23
C ASP A 95 -8.24 42.81 -25.90
N LEU A 96 -8.71 42.11 -24.85
CA LEU A 96 -8.25 40.74 -24.55
C LEU A 96 -8.61 39.77 -25.67
N ARG A 97 -9.79 39.90 -26.27
CA ARG A 97 -10.20 39.09 -27.43
C ARG A 97 -9.25 39.32 -28.61
N ARG A 98 -9.02 40.58 -29.00
CA ARG A 98 -8.09 40.94 -30.10
C ARG A 98 -6.66 40.45 -29.82
N TRP A 99 -6.18 40.62 -28.59
CA TRP A 99 -4.87 40.12 -28.19
C TRP A 99 -4.78 38.59 -28.26
N ALA A 100 -5.79 37.88 -27.79
CA ALA A 100 -5.83 36.41 -27.81
C ALA A 100 -5.90 35.83 -29.25
N ASP A 101 -6.56 36.53 -30.17
CA ASP A 101 -6.68 36.12 -31.58
C ASP A 101 -5.42 36.48 -32.41
N THR A 102 -4.48 37.25 -31.86
CA THR A 102 -3.25 37.64 -32.55
C THR A 102 -2.24 36.46 -32.59
N PRO A 103 -1.72 36.07 -33.77
CA PRO A 103 -0.72 35.01 -33.86
C PRO A 103 0.54 35.30 -33.03
N LEU A 104 0.96 34.33 -32.21
CA LEU A 104 2.20 34.40 -31.45
C LEU A 104 3.42 34.28 -32.39
N PRO A 105 4.49 35.08 -32.21
CA PRO A 105 5.74 34.91 -32.95
C PRO A 105 6.34 33.50 -32.74
N ALA A 106 6.95 32.94 -33.78
CA ALA A 106 7.49 31.58 -33.75
C ALA A 106 8.49 31.34 -32.60
N ASP A 107 9.32 32.34 -32.27
CA ASP A 107 10.27 32.24 -31.16
C ASP A 107 9.57 32.06 -29.80
N ILE A 108 8.41 32.71 -29.59
CA ILE A 108 7.62 32.57 -28.36
C ILE A 108 6.93 31.21 -28.31
N ILE A 109 6.46 30.69 -29.45
CA ILE A 109 5.90 29.35 -29.53
C ILE A 109 6.95 28.31 -29.13
N ARG A 110 8.16 28.41 -29.69
CA ARG A 110 9.28 27.50 -29.39
C ARG A 110 9.65 27.47 -27.90
N LEU A 111 9.55 28.61 -27.19
CA LEU A 111 9.79 28.66 -25.74
C LEU A 111 8.77 27.85 -24.92
N ARG A 112 7.56 27.64 -25.44
CA ARG A 112 6.50 26.87 -24.77
C ARG A 112 6.40 25.43 -25.26
N GLU A 113 7.07 25.08 -26.35
CA GLU A 113 7.09 23.70 -26.84
C GLU A 113 7.72 22.78 -25.79
N ARG A 114 6.96 21.78 -25.35
CA ARG A 114 7.41 20.77 -24.39
C ARG A 114 7.24 19.40 -25.04
N PRO A 115 8.27 18.55 -25.04
CA PRO A 115 8.12 17.18 -25.49
C PRO A 115 7.18 16.40 -24.56
N ALA A 116 6.72 15.24 -24.99
CA ALA A 116 6.01 14.32 -24.11
C ALA A 116 6.99 13.81 -23.04
N LEU A 117 6.70 14.08 -21.77
CA LEU A 117 7.58 13.73 -20.64
C LEU A 117 6.91 12.68 -19.75
N ALA A 118 7.59 11.56 -19.55
CA ALA A 118 7.13 10.48 -18.68
C ALA A 118 7.81 10.58 -17.30
N GLY A 119 7.14 11.26 -16.36
CA GLY A 119 7.58 11.35 -14.97
C GLY A 119 8.65 12.42 -14.68
N GLY A 120 9.01 12.53 -13.40
CA GLY A 120 9.84 13.64 -12.90
C GLY A 120 11.31 13.60 -13.33
N ALA A 121 11.87 12.44 -13.67
CA ALA A 121 13.24 12.33 -14.17
C ALA A 121 13.36 12.92 -15.58
N ALA A 122 12.46 12.53 -16.48
CA ALA A 122 12.39 13.09 -17.83
C ALA A 122 12.16 14.62 -17.78
N TYR A 123 11.32 15.09 -16.85
CA TYR A 123 11.09 16.53 -16.67
C TYR A 123 12.35 17.30 -16.25
N ARG A 124 13.14 16.76 -15.31
CA ARG A 124 14.39 17.40 -14.87
C ARG A 124 15.43 17.44 -15.98
N GLU A 125 15.58 16.35 -16.73
CA GLU A 125 16.50 16.29 -17.88
C GLU A 125 16.10 17.29 -18.97
N TRP A 126 14.80 17.40 -19.25
CA TRP A 126 14.31 18.40 -20.21
C TRP A 126 14.58 19.83 -19.75
N LEU A 127 14.40 20.15 -18.46
CA LEU A 127 14.73 21.47 -17.91
C LEU A 127 16.24 21.78 -18.05
N SER A 128 17.12 20.82 -17.74
CA SER A 128 18.57 21.03 -17.86
C SER A 128 19.02 21.24 -19.31
N GLN A 129 18.34 20.62 -20.28
CA GLN A 129 18.60 20.83 -21.70
C GLN A 129 17.98 22.14 -22.23
N SER A 130 16.83 22.55 -21.69
CA SER A 130 16.09 23.73 -22.15
C SER A 130 16.79 25.05 -21.77
N ASP A 131 17.60 25.06 -20.72
CA ASP A 131 18.44 26.22 -20.33
C ASP A 131 19.73 26.35 -21.16
N ALA A 132 20.01 25.43 -22.08
CA ALA A 132 21.17 25.54 -22.96
C ALA A 132 21.01 26.73 -23.92
N VAL A 133 21.56 27.88 -23.54
CA VAL A 133 21.67 29.06 -24.41
C VAL A 133 22.52 28.67 -25.62
N PRO A 134 22.01 28.78 -26.87
CA PRO A 134 22.83 28.53 -28.05
C PRO A 134 24.04 29.45 -27.99
N SER A 135 25.24 28.91 -28.18
CA SER A 135 26.43 29.74 -28.36
C SER A 135 26.15 30.69 -29.52
N GLY A 136 25.99 31.98 -29.20
CA GLY A 136 25.73 33.01 -30.19
C GLY A 136 26.77 32.88 -31.30
N LYS A 137 26.30 32.77 -32.55
CA LYS A 137 27.19 32.87 -33.71
C LYS A 137 27.81 34.26 -33.67
N VAL A 138 28.99 34.37 -33.06
CA VAL A 138 29.86 35.52 -33.24
C VAL A 138 30.27 35.46 -34.71
N SER A 139 29.52 36.15 -35.58
CA SER A 139 30.02 36.47 -36.91
C SER A 139 31.17 37.45 -36.69
N ALA A 140 32.38 36.91 -36.61
CA ALA A 140 33.59 37.66 -36.85
C ALA A 140 33.58 38.03 -38.34
N ALA A 141 33.07 39.22 -38.66
CA ALA A 141 33.35 39.89 -39.91
C ALA A 141 34.23 41.09 -39.57
N GLN A 142 35.50 40.95 -39.92
CA GLN A 142 36.46 42.04 -40.13
C GLN A 142 35.98 43.00 -41.22
#